data_AF-A0A5P8NY23-F1
#
_entry.id   AF-A0A5P8NY23-F1
#
_cell.length_a   1.000
_cell.length_b   1.000
_cell.length_c   1.000
_cell.angle_alpha   90.00
_cell.angle_beta   90.00
_cell.angle_gamma   90.00
#
_symmetry.space_group_name_H-M   'P 1'
#
loop_
_entity.id
_entity.type
_entity.pdbx_description
1 polymer ?
#
loop_
_entity_poly.entity_id
_entity_poly.type
_entity_poly.pdbx_seq_one_letter_code
_entity_poly.pdbx_strand_id
1 'polypeptide(L)'
;MARSVLLQLARDSIEEVLEAKRKIDKGSLISEFPLLKETVDASVKIFLENKLRGKAQIEGENISLIESIILNAKKAAFEDTNFSPITTSEYLSCEIEIELNTPDGIINERDPAILETSNYSIQKELKD
;
A
#
# COMPACT_ATOMS: atom_id res chain seq x y z
N MET A 1 -4.68 4.35 14.85
CA MET A 1 -4.57 5.67 14.17
C MET A 1 -5.54 5.68 13.01
N ALA A 2 -6.10 6.83 12.63
CA ALA A 2 -6.91 6.91 11.42
C ALA A 2 -5.99 6.77 10.20
N ARG A 3 -6.27 5.82 9.31
CA ARG A 3 -5.52 5.59 8.08
C ARG A 3 -5.88 6.67 7.05
N SER A 4 -4.91 7.22 6.34
CA SER A 4 -5.20 8.18 5.27
C SER A 4 -5.94 7.52 4.10
N VAL A 5 -6.69 8.33 3.35
CA VAL A 5 -7.44 7.86 2.17
C VAL A 5 -6.50 7.25 1.12
N LEU A 6 -5.29 7.78 0.98
CA LEU A 6 -4.29 7.27 0.04
C LEU A 6 -3.83 5.86 0.42
N LEU A 7 -3.54 5.63 1.70
CA LEU A 7 -3.14 4.33 2.21
C LEU A 7 -4.28 3.31 2.12
N GLN A 8 -5.51 3.73 2.42
CA GLN A 8 -6.68 2.86 2.26
C GLN A 8 -6.88 2.49 0.78
N LEU A 9 -6.74 3.45 -0.14
CA LEU A 9 -6.84 3.20 -1.58
C LEU A 9 -5.78 2.20 -2.06
N ALA A 10 -4.54 2.31 -1.58
CA ALA A 10 -3.48 1.36 -1.90
C ALA A 10 -3.81 -0.06 -1.39
N ARG A 11 -4.32 -0.17 -0.15
CA ARG A 11 -4.77 -1.45 0.43
C ARG A 11 -5.90 -2.07 -0.39
N ASP A 12 -6.94 -1.30 -0.66
CA ASP A 12 -8.09 -1.75 -1.45
C ASP A 12 -7.64 -2.22 -2.83
N SER A 13 -6.68 -1.53 -3.44
CA SER A 13 -6.15 -1.87 -4.77
C SER A 13 -5.48 -3.24 -4.80
N ILE A 14 -4.72 -3.58 -3.76
CA ILE A 14 -4.09 -4.90 -3.62
C ILE A 14 -5.15 -5.96 -3.32
N GLU A 15 -6.08 -5.65 -2.44
CA GLU A 15 -7.16 -6.55 -2.05
C GLU A 15 -8.10 -6.91 -3.21
N GLU A 16 -8.40 -5.97 -4.10
CA GLU A 16 -9.20 -6.23 -5.31
C GLU A 16 -8.60 -7.37 -6.16
N VAL A 17 -7.27 -7.42 -6.25
CA VAL A 17 -6.55 -8.46 -7.01
C VAL A 17 -6.56 -9.78 -6.25
N LEU A 18 -6.27 -9.76 -4.94
CA LEU A 18 -6.28 -10.96 -4.11
C LEU A 18 -7.66 -11.64 -4.03
N GLU A 19 -8.73 -10.84 -3.96
CA GLU A 19 -10.10 -11.35 -3.86
C GLU A 19 -10.79 -11.54 -5.22
N ALA A 20 -10.17 -11.08 -6.31
CA ALA A 20 -10.78 -10.98 -7.64
C ALA A 20 -12.15 -10.26 -7.63
N LYS A 21 -12.27 -9.19 -6.81
CA LYS A 21 -13.49 -8.41 -6.62
C LYS A 21 -13.19 -6.93 -6.81
N ARG A 22 -14.11 -6.18 -7.42
CA ARG A 22 -14.03 -4.72 -7.46
C ARG A 22 -14.56 -4.14 -6.15
N LYS A 23 -13.77 -3.28 -5.52
CA LYS A 23 -14.10 -2.54 -4.29
C LYS A 23 -14.01 -1.03 -4.47
N ILE A 24 -13.17 -0.55 -5.37
CA ILE A 24 -12.87 0.88 -5.50
C ILE A 24 -13.88 1.57 -6.42
N ASP A 25 -14.67 2.48 -5.85
CA ASP A 25 -15.45 3.45 -6.62
C ASP A 25 -14.67 4.76 -6.77
N LYS A 26 -13.95 4.87 -7.88
CA LYS A 26 -13.14 6.05 -8.21
C LYS A 26 -13.98 7.32 -8.31
N GLY A 27 -15.22 7.24 -8.80
CA GLY A 27 -16.08 8.40 -9.02
C GLY A 27 -16.51 9.04 -7.71
N SER A 28 -16.95 8.20 -6.77
CA SER A 28 -17.32 8.63 -5.42
C SER A 28 -16.12 9.22 -4.67
N LEU A 29 -14.95 8.57 -4.73
CA LEU A 29 -13.72 9.06 -4.09
C LEU A 29 -13.25 10.41 -4.62
N ILE A 30 -13.29 10.64 -5.93
CA ILE A 30 -12.92 11.93 -6.53
C ILE A 30 -13.92 13.03 -6.14
N SER A 31 -15.21 12.69 -6.02
CA SER A 31 -16.24 13.65 -5.59
C SER A 31 -16.05 14.09 -4.15
N GLU A 32 -15.60 13.19 -3.27
CA GLU A 32 -15.34 13.48 -1.86
C GLU A 32 -13.97 14.15 -1.66
N PHE A 33 -12.95 13.73 -2.42
CA PHE A 33 -11.57 14.21 -2.34
C PHE A 33 -11.07 14.68 -3.72
N PRO A 34 -11.38 15.92 -4.16
CA PRO A 34 -10.98 16.42 -5.48
C PRO A 34 -9.46 16.41 -5.75
N LEU A 35 -8.64 16.49 -4.70
CA LEU A 35 -7.17 16.42 -4.80
C LEU A 35 -6.67 15.12 -5.43
N LEU A 36 -7.46 14.05 -5.37
CA LEU A 36 -7.15 12.77 -6.01
C LEU A 36 -7.08 12.84 -7.55
N LYS A 37 -7.61 13.92 -8.15
CA LYS A 37 -7.58 14.17 -9.59
C LYS A 37 -6.29 14.85 -10.04
N GLU A 38 -5.54 15.46 -9.13
CA GLU A 38 -4.29 16.15 -9.45
C GLU A 38 -3.24 15.17 -9.96
N THR A 39 -2.37 15.64 -10.85
CA THR A 39 -1.22 14.88 -11.33
C THR A 39 -0.07 15.08 -10.37
N VAL A 40 0.20 14.07 -9.54
CA VAL A 40 1.30 14.06 -8.58
C VAL A 40 2.06 12.75 -8.72
N ASP A 41 3.38 12.84 -8.79
CA ASP A 41 4.25 11.66 -8.81
C ASP A 41 4.16 10.95 -7.48
N ALA A 42 3.74 9.68 -7.52
CA ALA A 42 3.61 8.85 -6.34
C ALA A 42 4.36 7.53 -6.55
N SER A 43 4.94 7.01 -5.49
CA SER A 43 5.46 5.65 -5.44
C SER A 43 4.85 4.88 -4.29
N VAL A 44 4.71 3.58 -4.47
CA VAL A 44 4.22 2.65 -3.43
C VAL A 44 5.32 1.64 -3.15
N LYS A 45 5.63 1.47 -1.86
CA LYS A 45 6.56 0.46 -1.36
C LYS A 45 5.83 -0.45 -0.39
N ILE A 46 6.10 -1.74 -0.50
CA ILE A 46 5.55 -2.76 0.40
C ILE A 46 6.72 -3.32 1.20
N PHE A 47 6.54 -3.43 2.51
CA PHE A 47 7.52 -4.02 3.40
C PHE A 47 6.93 -5.24 4.11
N LEU A 48 7.72 -6.29 4.23
CA LEU A 48 7.39 -7.46 5.05
C LEU A 48 8.48 -7.60 6.11
N GLU A 49 8.09 -7.55 7.39
CA GLU A 49 9.03 -7.57 8.52
C GLU A 49 10.15 -6.51 8.37
N ASN A 50 9.78 -5.27 8.04
CA ASN A 50 10.70 -4.15 7.75
C ASN A 50 11.65 -4.34 6.55
N LYS A 51 11.48 -5.39 5.73
CA LYS A 51 12.27 -5.61 4.51
C LYS A 51 11.45 -5.24 3.29
N LEU A 52 12.09 -4.56 2.33
CA LEU A 52 11.45 -4.24 1.06
C LEU A 52 11.00 -5.52 0.36
N ARG A 53 9.71 -5.59 0.03
CA ARG A 53 9.05 -6.74 -0.58
C ARG A 53 8.49 -6.45 -1.98
N GLY A 54 8.40 -5.17 -2.32
CA GLY A 54 8.06 -4.69 -3.65
C GLY A 54 8.04 -3.16 -3.69
N LYS A 55 8.37 -2.58 -4.84
CA LYS A 55 8.26 -1.14 -5.10
C LYS A 55 7.75 -0.91 -6.52
N ALA A 56 6.87 0.06 -6.68
CA ALA A 56 6.54 0.57 -8.00
C ALA A 56 6.40 2.09 -8.00
N GLN A 57 6.78 2.66 -9.14
CA GLN A 57 6.62 4.06 -9.47
C GLN A 57 6.43 4.11 -10.99
N ILE A 58 5.35 4.76 -11.42
CA ILE A 58 5.14 5.07 -12.83
C ILE A 58 5.76 6.44 -13.08
N GLU A 59 6.65 6.51 -14.07
CA GLU A 59 7.35 7.74 -14.45
C GLU A 59 6.85 8.24 -15.80
N GLY A 60 6.70 9.55 -15.96
CA GLY A 60 6.48 10.18 -17.27
C GLY A 60 5.05 10.08 -17.82
N GLU A 61 4.10 9.53 -17.06
CA GLU A 61 2.69 9.50 -17.43
C GLU A 61 1.90 10.58 -16.68
N ASN A 62 1.14 11.40 -17.40
CA ASN A 62 0.27 12.44 -16.82
C ASN A 62 -1.03 11.80 -16.29
N ILE A 63 -0.90 10.91 -15.30
CA ILE A 63 -2.00 10.22 -14.63
C ILE A 63 -2.37 10.90 -13.33
N SER A 64 -3.66 10.82 -12.96
CA SER A 64 -4.14 11.36 -11.69
C SER A 64 -3.58 10.57 -10.50
N LEU A 65 -3.48 11.22 -9.35
CA LEU A 65 -2.98 10.64 -8.11
C LEU A 65 -3.71 9.34 -7.73
N ILE A 66 -5.04 9.30 -7.90
CA ILE A 66 -5.83 8.08 -7.67
C ILE A 66 -5.39 6.92 -8.57
N GLU A 67 -5.20 7.15 -9.87
CA GLU A 67 -4.76 6.10 -10.78
C GLU A 67 -3.32 5.69 -10.49
N SER A 68 -2.46 6.67 -10.19
CA SER A 68 -1.06 6.44 -9.81
C SER A 68 -0.96 5.52 -8.60
N ILE A 69 -1.70 5.78 -7.52
CA ILE A 69 -1.70 4.94 -6.32
C ILE A 69 -2.25 3.55 -6.64
N ILE A 70 -3.38 3.45 -7.35
CA ILE A 70 -4.00 2.15 -7.67
C ILE A 70 -3.04 1.27 -8.48
N LEU A 71 -2.46 1.83 -9.55
CA LEU A 71 -1.57 1.10 -10.44
C LEU A 71 -0.25 0.76 -9.75
N ASN A 72 0.36 1.70 -9.02
CA ASN A 72 1.61 1.44 -8.31
C ASN A 72 1.41 0.42 -7.19
N ALA A 73 0.30 0.45 -6.45
CA ALA A 73 0.03 -0.55 -5.42
C ALA A 73 -0.08 -1.97 -6.03
N LYS A 74 -0.81 -2.11 -7.14
CA LYS A 74 -0.94 -3.39 -7.86
C LYS A 74 0.41 -3.85 -8.43
N LYS A 75 1.17 -2.96 -9.07
CA LYS A 75 2.49 -3.27 -9.60
C LYS A 75 3.48 -3.68 -8.53
N ALA A 76 3.57 -2.93 -7.43
CA ALA A 76 4.45 -3.23 -6.31
C ALA A 76 4.13 -4.59 -5.68
N ALA A 77 2.86 -4.97 -5.63
CA ALA A 77 2.41 -6.23 -5.05
C ALA A 77 2.59 -7.44 -5.98
N PHE A 78 2.39 -7.28 -7.29
CA PHE A 78 2.22 -8.42 -8.21
C PHE A 78 3.10 -8.40 -9.46
N GLU A 79 3.66 -7.26 -9.85
CA GLU A 79 4.38 -7.10 -11.13
C GLU A 79 5.86 -6.66 -10.96
N ASP A 80 6.34 -6.48 -9.73
CA ASP A 80 7.76 -6.19 -9.46
C ASP A 80 8.61 -7.42 -9.82
N THR A 81 9.45 -7.32 -10.85
CA THR A 81 10.26 -8.43 -11.36
C THR A 81 11.32 -8.94 -10.40
N ASN A 82 11.65 -8.17 -9.37
CA ASN A 82 12.62 -8.58 -8.35
C ASN A 82 12.02 -9.52 -7.30
N PHE A 83 10.69 -9.61 -7.25
CA PHE A 83 9.97 -10.30 -6.20
C PHE A 83 8.85 -11.18 -6.76
N SER A 84 8.47 -12.24 -6.05
CA SER A 84 7.27 -12.99 -6.41
C SER A 84 6.01 -12.19 -6.03
N PRO A 85 4.89 -12.38 -6.75
CA PRO A 85 3.61 -11.81 -6.36
C PRO A 85 3.27 -12.11 -4.89
N ILE A 86 2.76 -11.11 -4.18
CA ILE A 86 2.45 -11.23 -2.75
C ILE A 86 1.29 -12.20 -2.52
N THR A 87 1.40 -13.02 -1.48
CA THR A 87 0.30 -13.90 -1.03
C THR A 87 -0.63 -13.16 -0.08
N THR A 88 -1.84 -13.69 0.13
CA THR A 88 -2.79 -13.13 1.11
C THR A 88 -2.19 -13.06 2.52
N SER A 89 -1.43 -14.09 2.94
CA SER A 89 -0.77 -14.11 4.25
C SER A 89 0.28 -13.00 4.37
N GLU A 90 1.12 -12.81 3.35
CA GLU A 90 2.10 -11.73 3.34
C GLU A 90 1.42 -10.37 3.32
N TYR A 91 0.32 -10.19 2.58
CA TYR A 91 -0.44 -8.95 2.54
C TYR A 91 -0.99 -8.55 3.93
N LEU A 92 -1.48 -9.53 4.69
CA LEU A 92 -1.97 -9.28 6.05
C LEU A 92 -0.86 -8.84 7.01
N SER A 93 0.38 -9.27 6.75
CA SER A 93 1.55 -8.97 7.58
C SER A 93 2.45 -7.86 7.01
N CYS A 94 2.08 -7.24 5.88
CA CYS A 94 2.92 -6.23 5.24
C CYS A 94 2.57 -4.81 5.67
N GLU A 95 3.59 -3.96 5.76
CA GLU A 95 3.45 -2.51 5.83
C GLU A 95 3.39 -1.93 4.42
N ILE A 96 2.64 -0.85 4.24
CA ILE A 96 2.57 -0.12 2.97
C ILE A 96 3.02 1.31 3.19
N GLU A 97 3.96 1.77 2.38
CA GLU A 97 4.42 3.15 2.37
C GLU A 97 4.07 3.80 1.04
N ILE A 98 3.48 5.00 1.11
CA ILE A 98 3.27 5.86 -0.04
C ILE A 98 4.22 7.04 0.08
N GLU A 99 4.91 7.34 -1.01
CA GLU A 99 5.78 8.51 -1.12
C GLU A 99 5.28 9.38 -2.27
N LEU A 100 4.97 10.64 -1.98
CA LEU A 100 4.54 11.65 -2.93
C LEU A 100 5.70 12.61 -3.17
N ASN A 101 6.02 12.84 -4.43
CA ASN A 101 6.98 13.85 -4.85
C ASN A 101 6.23 15.10 -5.30
N THR A 102 6.25 16.13 -4.46
CA THR A 102 5.58 17.40 -4.72
C THR A 102 6.61 18.49 -4.99
N PRO A 103 6.23 19.62 -5.63
CA PRO A 103 7.15 20.74 -5.82
C PRO A 103 7.76 21.28 -4.52
N ASP A 104 7.04 21.14 -3.40
CA ASP A 104 7.47 21.60 -2.07
C ASP A 104 8.36 20.57 -1.33
N GLY A 105 8.51 19.37 -1.90
CA GLY A 105 9.35 18.30 -1.37
C GLY A 105 8.67 16.93 -1.36
N ILE A 106 9.34 15.98 -0.72
CA ILE A 106 8.89 14.59 -0.62
C ILE A 106 8.08 14.41 0.66
N ILE A 107 6.87 13.88 0.53
CA ILE A 107 5.99 13.51 1.65
C ILE A 107 5.88 11.99 1.65
N ASN A 108 6.09 11.34 2.79
CA ASN A 108 5.87 9.91 2.95
C ASN A 108 4.93 9.61 4.11
N GLU A 109 4.13 8.57 3.94
CA GLU A 109 3.25 8.04 4.97
C GLU A 109 3.29 6.51 4.93
N ARG A 110 3.34 5.88 6.10
CA ARG A 110 3.44 4.44 6.23
C ARG A 110 2.28 3.88 7.06
N ASP A 111 1.58 2.91 6.48
CA ASP A 111 0.55 2.11 7.13
C ASP A 111 1.17 0.83 7.73
N PRO A 112 0.95 0.54 9.02
CA PRO A 112 1.42 -0.69 9.64
C PRO A 112 0.72 -1.93 9.06
N ALA A 113 1.25 -3.11 9.38
CA ALA A 113 0.61 -4.38 9.05
C ALA A 113 -0.81 -4.49 9.64
N ILE A 114 -1.69 -5.21 8.92
CA ILE A 114 -3.07 -5.45 9.37
C ILE A 114 -3.07 -6.38 10.57
N LEU A 115 -2.27 -7.44 10.50
CA LEU A 115 -2.00 -8.33 11.62
C LEU A 115 -0.69 -7.90 12.27
N GLU A 116 -0.77 -7.37 13.49
CA GLU A 116 0.42 -7.24 14.32
C GLU A 116 0.86 -8.64 14.74
N THR A 117 2.10 -9.01 14.42
CA THR A 117 2.73 -10.20 14.98
C THR A 117 2.87 -9.98 16.49
N SER A 118 1.83 -10.34 17.24
CA SER A 118 1.87 -10.41 18.69
C SER A 118 2.89 -11.48 19.04
N ASN A 119 4.13 -11.08 19.36
CA ASN A 119 5.11 -11.95 19.98
C ASN A 119 4.59 -12.35 21.37
N TYR A 120 3.69 -13.33 21.44
CA TYR A 120 3.38 -14.02 22.68
C TYR A 120 4.66 -14.76 23.09
N SER A 121 5.45 -14.09 23.91
CA SER A 121 6.51 -14.72 24.68
C SER A 121 5.83 -15.71 25.61
N ILE A 122 5.75 -16.97 25.22
CA ILE A 122 5.41 -18.05 26.14
C ILE A 122 6.60 -18.16 27.09
N GLN A 123 6.59 -17.36 28.16
CA GLN A 123 7.43 -17.65 29.32
C GLN A 123 6.90 -18.95 29.91
N LYS A 124 7.62 -20.02 29.58
CA LYS A 124 7.44 -21.36 30.11
C LYS A 124 7.80 -21.32 31.60
N GLU A 125 6.84 -21.02 32.46
CA GLU A 125 6.97 -21.36 33.88
C GLU A 125 6.83 -22.90 34.03
N LEU A 126 7.94 -23.60 33.78
CA LEU A 126 8.16 -24.89 34.42
C LEU A 126 8.63 -24.58 35.84
N LYS A 127 7.72 -24.71 36.80
CA LYS A 127 8.06 -24.82 38.21
C LYS A 127 8.12 -26.30 38.54
N ASP A 128 9.32 -26.74 38.92
CA ASP A 128 9.60 -28.04 39.54
C ASP A 128 8.80 -28.28 40.82
#